data_AF-A0A0U5MJ70-F1
#
_entry.id   AF-A0A0U5MJ70-F1
#
_cell.length_a   1.000
_cell.length_b   1.000
_cell.length_c   1.000
_cell.angle_alpha   90.00
_cell.angle_beta   90.00
_cell.angle_gamma   90.00
#
_symmetry.space_group_name_H-M   'P 1'
#
loop_
_entity.id
_entity.type
_entity.pdbx_description
1 polymer ?
#
loop_
_entity_poly.entity_id
_entity_poly.type
_entity_poly.pdbx_seq_one_letter_code
_entity_poly.pdbx_strand_id
1 'polypeptide(L)'
;MPTHALSSAAISLSAFRRLIFGAAVFWTFAVGISFWIAAENEKRQAVDLATHEARTSVQTDIGFRRWATSHGGVYVPPDEQTPPNPYLTAPNRDVVTTDGKHLTLMNPAYMLRQLMQQGYVRRAANPPTVPPMRE
;
A
#
# COMPACT_ATOMS: atom_id res chain seq x y z
N MET A 1 59.53 2.63 56.88
CA MET A 1 59.29 4.05 56.51
C MET A 1 60.29 4.42 55.43
N PRO A 2 59.99 5.21 54.38
CA PRO A 2 58.81 6.05 54.15
C PRO A 2 57.88 5.55 53.04
N THR A 3 56.60 5.89 53.23
CA THR A 3 55.51 5.94 52.27
C THR A 3 55.65 7.19 51.40
N HIS A 4 55.60 7.06 50.07
CA HIS A 4 55.24 8.20 49.21
C HIS A 4 54.12 7.80 48.28
N ALA A 5 53.02 8.52 48.49
CA ALA A 5 51.71 8.35 47.93
C ALA A 5 51.72 8.32 46.40
N LEU A 6 50.83 7.47 45.87
CA LEU A 6 50.40 7.48 44.49
C LEU A 6 50.03 8.91 44.10
N SER A 7 50.83 9.51 43.22
CA SER A 7 50.55 10.79 42.58
C SER A 7 49.32 10.64 41.69
N SER A 8 48.13 10.70 42.28
CA SER A 8 46.88 10.76 41.54
C SER A 8 46.88 12.06 40.74
N ALA A 9 46.92 11.94 39.42
CA ALA A 9 46.90 13.04 38.48
C ALA A 9 45.79 14.05 38.84
N ALA A 10 46.18 15.21 39.37
CA ALA A 10 45.28 16.32 39.59
C ALA A 10 44.95 16.92 38.21
N ILE A 11 43.98 16.33 37.52
CA ILE A 11 43.40 16.89 36.30
C ILE A 11 42.92 18.29 36.67
N SER A 12 43.47 19.32 36.02
CA SER A 12 43.05 20.69 36.32
C SER A 12 41.56 20.84 35.99
N LEU A 13 40.83 21.50 36.89
CA LEU A 13 39.37 21.68 36.75
C LEU A 13 39.00 22.34 35.41
N SER A 14 39.90 23.15 34.83
CA SER A 14 39.73 23.78 33.52
C SER A 14 39.95 22.82 32.35
N ALA A 15 40.91 21.88 32.44
CA ALA A 15 41.10 20.83 31.44
C ALA A 15 39.90 19.87 31.43
N PHE A 16 39.41 19.49 32.60
CA PHE A 16 38.21 18.66 32.73
C PHE A 16 36.96 19.35 32.14
N ARG A 17 36.75 20.65 32.43
CA ARG A 17 35.65 21.43 31.84
C ARG A 17 35.73 21.52 30.31
N ARG A 18 36.93 21.70 29.73
CA ARG A 18 37.13 21.72 28.28
C ARG A 18 36.79 20.39 27.62
N LEU A 19 37.19 19.27 28.24
CA LEU A 19 36.85 17.93 27.75
C LEU A 19 35.35 17.67 27.80
N ILE A 20 34.68 17.98 28.91
CA ILE A 20 33.22 17.83 29.03
C ILE A 20 32.51 18.69 27.99
N PHE A 21 32.93 19.94 27.82
CA PHE A 21 32.32 20.83 26.83
C PHE A 21 32.53 20.29 25.40
N GLY A 22 33.74 19.84 25.07
CA GLY A 22 34.02 19.21 23.77
C GLY A 22 33.18 17.96 23.54
N ALA A 23 33.05 17.09 24.54
CA ALA A 23 32.21 15.89 24.47
C ALA A 23 30.73 16.24 24.30
N ALA A 24 30.23 17.25 25.02
CA ALA A 24 28.84 17.71 24.91
C ALA A 24 28.54 18.30 23.52
N VAL A 25 29.45 19.10 22.97
CA VAL A 25 29.34 19.65 21.61
C VAL A 25 29.35 18.51 20.59
N PHE A 26 30.33 17.60 20.68
CA PHE A 26 30.42 16.44 19.80
C PHE A 26 29.15 15.58 19.85
N TRP A 27 28.64 15.28 21.04
CA TRP A 27 27.41 14.52 21.22
C TRP A 27 26.20 15.24 20.61
N THR A 28 26.09 16.54 20.80
CA THR A 28 24.99 17.33 20.23
C THR A 28 25.03 17.31 18.70
N PHE A 29 26.22 17.41 18.09
CA PHE A 29 26.37 17.25 16.65
C PHE A 29 26.03 15.85 16.17
N ALA A 30 26.48 14.80 16.88
CA ALA A 30 26.17 13.42 16.52
C ALA A 30 24.65 13.16 16.54
N VAL A 31 23.95 13.63 17.57
CA VAL A 31 22.49 13.54 17.68
C VAL A 31 21.80 14.35 16.58
N GLY A 32 22.28 15.58 16.31
CA GLY A 32 21.71 16.43 15.26
C GLY A 32 21.83 15.82 13.86
N ILE A 33 23.00 15.26 13.53
CA ILE A 33 23.22 14.54 12.27
C ILE A 33 22.34 13.28 12.20
N SER A 34 22.28 12.51 13.29
CA SER A 34 21.44 11.32 13.35
C SER A 34 19.96 11.65 13.12
N PHE A 35 19.47 12.72 13.74
CA PHE A 35 18.10 13.19 13.56
C PHE A 35 17.84 13.64 12.11
N TRP A 36 18.79 14.38 11.52
CA TRP A 36 18.68 14.83 10.13
C TRP A 36 18.56 13.66 9.15
N ILE A 37 19.43 12.64 9.31
CA ILE A 37 19.39 11.43 8.48
C ILE A 37 18.07 10.69 8.67
N ALA A 38 17.60 10.55 9.91
CA ALA A 38 16.33 9.88 10.21
C ALA A 38 15.15 10.59 9.55
N ALA A 39 15.06 11.92 9.66
CA ALA A 39 13.98 12.71 9.08
C ALA A 39 13.94 12.64 7.54
N GLU A 40 15.11 12.59 6.90
CA GLU A 40 15.20 12.43 5.45
C GLU A 40 14.87 11.00 5.00
N ASN A 41 15.28 9.99 5.79
CA ASN A 41 14.95 8.60 5.53
C ASN A 41 13.46 8.32 5.66
N GLU A 42 12.78 8.92 6.65
CA GLU A 42 11.33 8.76 6.84
C GLU A 42 10.54 9.21 5.61
N LYS A 43 10.91 10.36 5.02
CA LYS A 43 10.28 10.86 3.79
C LYS A 43 10.49 9.90 2.62
N ARG A 44 11.70 9.38 2.45
CA ARG A 44 12.02 8.42 1.38
C ARG A 44 11.23 7.13 1.56
N GLN A 45 11.19 6.61 2.77
CA GLN A 45 10.41 5.41 3.11
C GLN A 45 8.92 5.60 2.84
N ALA A 46 8.35 6.77 3.16
CA ALA A 46 6.94 7.05 2.88
C ALA A 46 6.63 7.04 1.38
N VAL A 47 7.51 7.64 0.55
CA VAL A 47 7.36 7.65 -0.91
C VAL A 47 7.56 6.27 -1.51
N ASP A 48 8.56 5.51 -1.04
CA ASP A 48 8.83 4.15 -1.51
C ASP A 48 7.66 3.22 -1.17
N LEU A 49 7.11 3.33 0.06
CA LEU A 49 5.94 2.57 0.47
C LEU A 49 4.71 2.91 -0.38
N ALA A 50 4.43 4.20 -0.58
CA ALA A 50 3.32 4.65 -1.42
C ALA A 50 3.46 4.15 -2.87
N THR A 51 4.68 4.17 -3.41
CA THR A 51 4.98 3.68 -4.76
C THR A 51 4.84 2.16 -4.86
N HIS A 52 5.29 1.43 -3.84
CA HIS A 52 5.15 -0.03 -3.77
C HIS A 52 3.67 -0.43 -3.71
N GLU A 53 2.88 0.25 -2.90
CA GLU A 53 1.44 0.01 -2.78
C GLU A 53 0.71 0.31 -4.10
N ALA A 54 1.03 1.43 -4.74
CA ALA A 54 0.46 1.78 -6.05
C ALA A 54 0.80 0.73 -7.13
N ARG A 55 2.05 0.26 -7.17
CA ARG A 55 2.47 -0.81 -8.10
C ARG A 55 1.74 -2.12 -7.82
N THR A 56 1.64 -2.51 -6.56
CA THR A 56 0.97 -3.76 -6.15
C THR A 56 -0.52 -3.73 -6.50
N SER A 57 -1.19 -2.60 -6.30
CA SER A 57 -2.59 -2.41 -6.71
C SER A 57 -2.77 -2.57 -8.23
N VAL A 58 -1.96 -1.88 -9.03
CA VAL A 58 -2.01 -2.00 -10.50
C VAL A 58 -1.70 -3.42 -10.97
N GLN A 59 -0.72 -4.08 -10.36
CA GLN A 59 -0.35 -5.45 -10.71
C GLN A 59 -1.47 -6.44 -10.39
N THR A 60 -2.20 -6.22 -9.29
CA THR A 60 -3.39 -6.99 -8.93
C THR A 60 -4.51 -6.79 -9.96
N ASP A 61 -4.79 -5.54 -10.36
CA ASP A 61 -5.79 -5.22 -11.38
C ASP A 61 -5.46 -5.88 -12.74
N ILE A 62 -4.18 -5.85 -13.13
CA ILE A 62 -3.70 -6.50 -14.36
C ILE A 62 -3.86 -8.02 -14.26
N GLY A 63 -3.50 -8.62 -13.11
CA GLY A 63 -3.67 -10.05 -12.86
C GLY A 63 -5.13 -10.49 -12.98
N PHE A 64 -6.03 -9.76 -12.32
CA PHE A 64 -7.48 -9.99 -12.39
C PHE A 64 -8.02 -9.88 -13.82
N ARG A 65 -7.63 -8.83 -14.56
CA ARG A 65 -8.04 -8.67 -15.96
C ARG A 65 -7.52 -9.78 -16.87
N ARG A 66 -6.29 -10.25 -16.64
CA ARG A 66 -5.71 -11.37 -17.41
C ARG A 66 -6.46 -12.66 -17.15
N TRP A 67 -6.73 -12.97 -15.88
CA TRP A 67 -7.55 -14.12 -15.51
C TRP A 67 -8.97 -14.03 -16.11
N ALA A 68 -9.64 -12.89 -16.01
CA ALA A 68 -10.98 -12.74 -16.57
C ALA A 68 -10.97 -12.85 -18.12
N THR A 69 -9.95 -12.28 -18.78
CA THR A 69 -9.77 -12.41 -20.24
C THR A 69 -9.52 -13.86 -20.64
N SER A 70 -8.72 -14.61 -19.87
CA SER A 70 -8.42 -16.01 -20.20
C SER A 70 -9.65 -16.91 -20.16
N HIS A 71 -10.71 -16.50 -19.46
CA HIS A 71 -12.00 -17.20 -19.42
C HIS A 71 -13.03 -16.60 -20.40
N GLY A 72 -12.68 -15.57 -21.17
CA GLY A 72 -13.58 -14.90 -22.12
C GLY A 72 -14.54 -13.88 -21.50
N GLY A 73 -14.45 -13.65 -20.19
CA GLY A 73 -15.36 -12.80 -19.41
C GLY A 73 -16.21 -13.60 -18.42
N VAL A 74 -17.21 -12.94 -17.83
CA VAL A 74 -18.10 -13.53 -16.84
C VAL A 74 -19.55 -13.22 -17.22
N TYR A 75 -20.43 -14.22 -17.18
CA TYR A 75 -21.86 -14.00 -17.39
C TYR A 75 -22.54 -13.56 -16.10
N VAL A 76 -23.37 -12.54 -16.18
CA VAL A 76 -24.17 -12.03 -15.05
C VAL A 76 -25.60 -11.75 -15.47
N PRO A 77 -26.58 -11.80 -14.54
CA PRO A 77 -27.92 -11.31 -14.81
C PRO A 77 -27.88 -9.79 -15.09
N PRO A 78 -28.49 -9.31 -16.18
CA PRO A 78 -28.56 -7.88 -16.44
C PRO A 78 -29.51 -7.20 -15.44
N ASP A 79 -29.09 -6.06 -14.91
CA ASP A 79 -29.91 -5.19 -14.04
C ASP A 79 -29.62 -3.70 -14.33
N GLU A 80 -30.24 -2.79 -13.58
CA GLU A 80 -30.03 -1.34 -13.75
C GLU A 80 -28.57 -0.92 -13.50
N GLN A 81 -27.83 -1.66 -12.68
CA GLN A 81 -26.43 -1.38 -12.36
C GLN A 81 -25.48 -2.05 -13.36
N THR A 82 -25.94 -3.11 -14.00
CA THR A 82 -25.18 -4.00 -14.88
C THR A 82 -25.91 -4.24 -16.21
N PRO A 83 -26.27 -3.20 -16.98
CA PRO A 83 -26.92 -3.40 -18.27
C PRO A 83 -26.00 -4.11 -19.27
N PRO A 84 -26.56 -4.87 -20.23
CA PRO A 84 -25.78 -5.46 -21.32
C PRO A 84 -24.96 -4.39 -22.05
N ASN A 85 -23.66 -4.65 -22.29
CA ASN A 85 -22.80 -3.68 -22.95
C ASN A 85 -23.11 -3.60 -24.46
N PRO A 86 -23.69 -2.48 -24.96
CA PRO A 86 -24.09 -2.37 -26.36
C PRO A 86 -22.88 -2.34 -27.31
N TYR A 87 -21.70 -1.99 -26.80
CA TYR A 87 -20.45 -1.90 -27.57
C TYR A 87 -19.65 -3.21 -27.53
N LEU A 88 -20.11 -4.24 -26.82
CA LEU A 88 -19.45 -5.55 -26.80
C LEU A 88 -19.98 -6.39 -27.96
N THR A 89 -19.16 -6.54 -29.00
CA THR A 89 -19.41 -7.51 -30.08
C THR A 89 -18.70 -8.80 -29.74
N ALA A 90 -19.44 -9.77 -29.19
CA ALA A 90 -18.94 -11.11 -28.88
C ALA A 90 -19.99 -12.17 -29.23
N PRO A 91 -19.57 -13.36 -29.70
CA PRO A 91 -20.48 -14.49 -29.85
C PRO A 91 -21.05 -14.85 -28.47
N ASN A 92 -22.33 -15.21 -28.41
CA ASN A 92 -23.03 -15.54 -27.18
C ASN A 92 -22.99 -14.41 -26.12
N ARG A 93 -22.96 -13.13 -26.52
CA ARG A 93 -22.98 -12.01 -25.56
C ARG A 93 -24.13 -12.12 -24.58
N ASP A 94 -25.34 -12.34 -25.09
CA ASP A 94 -26.53 -12.54 -24.28
C ASP A 94 -27.00 -13.97 -24.49
N VAL A 95 -27.20 -14.69 -23.39
CA VAL A 95 -27.61 -16.10 -23.39
C VAL A 95 -28.80 -16.30 -22.46
N VAL A 96 -29.54 -17.37 -22.73
CA VAL A 96 -30.56 -17.88 -21.83
C VAL A 96 -30.09 -19.26 -21.38
N THR A 97 -30.01 -19.42 -20.06
CA THR A 97 -29.69 -20.70 -19.43
C THR A 97 -30.80 -21.73 -19.65
N THR A 98 -30.52 -23.00 -19.39
CA THR A 98 -31.51 -24.09 -19.57
C THR A 98 -32.72 -23.96 -18.64
N ASP A 99 -32.59 -23.24 -17.53
CA ASP A 99 -33.63 -22.90 -16.58
C ASP A 99 -34.31 -21.54 -16.86
N GLY A 100 -33.98 -20.89 -17.98
CA GLY A 100 -34.64 -19.66 -18.44
C GLY A 100 -34.08 -18.36 -17.86
N LYS A 101 -33.00 -18.39 -17.06
CA LYS A 101 -32.32 -17.18 -16.57
C LYS A 101 -31.59 -16.49 -17.74
N HIS A 102 -31.87 -15.20 -17.94
CA HIS A 102 -31.17 -14.35 -18.90
C HIS A 102 -29.84 -13.88 -18.32
N LEU A 103 -28.76 -14.01 -19.10
CA LEU A 103 -27.42 -13.57 -18.71
C LEU A 103 -26.78 -12.75 -19.83
N THR A 104 -25.95 -11.79 -19.45
CA THR A 104 -25.12 -10.99 -20.36
C THR A 104 -23.64 -11.13 -20.01
N LEU A 105 -22.79 -11.12 -21.02
CA LEU A 105 -21.35 -11.26 -20.90
C LEU A 105 -20.73 -9.94 -20.45
N MET A 106 -20.11 -9.95 -19.28
CA MET A 106 -19.23 -8.88 -18.82
C MET A 106 -17.80 -9.12 -19.29
N ASN A 107 -17.28 -8.19 -20.06
CA ASN A 107 -15.85 -8.18 -20.37
C ASN A 107 -15.02 -7.64 -19.18
N PRO A 108 -13.72 -7.94 -19.11
CA PRO A 108 -12.86 -7.51 -18.00
C PRO A 108 -12.77 -5.99 -17.81
N ALA A 109 -12.95 -5.22 -18.90
CA ALA A 109 -12.98 -3.77 -18.83
C ALA A 109 -14.23 -3.23 -18.14
N TYR A 110 -15.38 -3.85 -18.41
CA TYR A 110 -16.63 -3.52 -17.75
C TYR A 110 -16.58 -3.92 -16.27
N MET A 111 -16.09 -5.12 -15.97
CA MET A 111 -15.93 -5.62 -14.60
C MET A 111 -15.13 -4.64 -13.73
N LEU A 112 -13.93 -4.19 -14.16
CA LEU A 112 -13.15 -3.27 -13.34
C LEU A 112 -13.85 -1.91 -13.19
N ARG A 113 -14.49 -1.40 -14.25
CA ARG A 113 -15.23 -0.13 -14.18
C ARG A 113 -16.32 -0.20 -13.11
N GLN A 114 -17.08 -1.29 -13.09
CA GLN A 114 -18.14 -1.49 -12.10
C GLN A 114 -17.57 -1.65 -10.69
N LEU A 115 -16.49 -2.42 -10.52
CA LEU A 115 -15.81 -2.54 -9.22
C LEU A 115 -15.40 -1.17 -8.63
N MET A 116 -14.85 -0.31 -9.49
CA MET A 116 -14.41 1.03 -9.12
C MET A 116 -15.59 1.97 -8.84
N GLN A 117 -16.65 1.94 -9.67
CA GLN A 117 -17.85 2.76 -9.49
C GLN A 117 -18.63 2.40 -8.23
N GLN A 118 -18.78 1.10 -7.94
CA GLN A 118 -19.48 0.63 -6.73
C GLN A 118 -18.63 0.80 -5.46
N GLY A 119 -17.36 1.19 -5.63
CA GLY A 119 -16.46 1.52 -4.53
C GLY A 119 -15.99 0.31 -3.74
N TYR A 120 -16.05 -0.91 -4.30
CA TYR A 120 -15.52 -2.10 -3.63
C TYR A 120 -14.03 -1.96 -3.30
N VAL A 121 -13.27 -1.29 -4.17
CA VAL A 121 -11.84 -1.01 -3.95
C VAL A 121 -11.63 0.00 -2.81
N ARG A 122 -12.50 1.02 -2.68
CA ARG A 122 -12.41 2.02 -1.61
C ARG A 122 -12.97 1.53 -0.27
N ARG A 123 -13.92 0.60 -0.29
CA ARG A 123 -14.69 0.15 0.88
C ARG A 123 -14.29 -1.24 1.37
N ALA A 124 -13.12 -1.75 1.00
CA ALA A 124 -12.66 -3.06 1.50
C ALA A 124 -12.64 -3.14 3.05
N ALA A 125 -12.46 -2.01 3.74
CA ALA A 125 -12.55 -1.93 5.20
C ALA A 125 -13.98 -2.00 5.77
N ASN A 126 -15.02 -1.79 4.95
CA ASN A 126 -16.42 -1.88 5.35
C ASN A 126 -17.30 -2.24 4.13
N PRO A 127 -17.41 -3.53 3.77
CA PRO A 127 -18.03 -3.94 2.52
C PRO A 127 -19.54 -3.62 2.51
N PRO A 128 -20.10 -3.19 1.37
CA PRO A 128 -21.55 -3.06 1.24
C PRO A 128 -22.20 -4.44 1.45
N THR A 129 -23.44 -4.46 1.95
CA THR A 129 -24.23 -5.69 2.02
C THR A 129 -24.41 -6.25 0.61
N VAL A 130 -23.67 -7.31 0.32
CA VAL A 130 -23.84 -8.06 -0.93
C VAL A 130 -25.23 -8.68 -0.88
N PRO A 131 -26.10 -8.45 -1.87
CA PRO A 131 -27.37 -9.17 -1.96
C PRO A 131 -27.10 -10.67 -1.85
N PRO A 132 -27.93 -11.43 -1.11
CA PRO A 132 -27.71 -12.87 -1.00
C PRO A 132 -27.61 -13.48 -2.39
N MET A 133 -26.70 -14.45 -2.56
CA MET A 133 -26.59 -15.20 -3.80
C MET A 133 -27.97 -15.76 -4.12
N ARG A 134 -28.57 -15.30 -5.21
CA ARG A 134 -29.87 -15.82 -5.66
C ARG A 134 -29.62 -17.23 -6.20
N GLU A 135 -30.05 -18.23 -5.44
CA GLU A 135 -30.09 -19.64 -5.85
C GLU A 135 -30.92 -19.82 -7.14
#